data_AF-A0A8J6BGM6-F1
#
_entry.id   AF-A0A8J6BGM6-F1
#
_cell.length_a   1.000
_cell.length_b   1.000
_cell.length_c   1.000
_cell.angle_alpha   90.00
_cell.angle_beta   90.00
_cell.angle_gamma   90.00
#
_symmetry.space_group_name_H-M   'P 1'
#
loop_
_entity.id
_entity.type
_entity.pdbx_description
1 polymer ?
#
loop_
_entity_poly.entity_id
_entity_poly.type
_entity_poly.pdbx_seq_one_letter_code
_entity_poly.pdbx_strand_id
1 'polypeptide(L)'
;MTGVIPDEITNCTSLEEVDFFGNHFHGPIPEKMGNLKNLAALALADNRLSGELPESFGRLTELSVVTLYNNSLEGPLPASLFELKNLTVINVSHNRFTGGIVPLLGSSSLAVLALTTTALRRHSVGGRAVDRHDPAPTGWQPAHRAIPTELGRLTGLKILDLSNNNFSGDIPPELFNCSRLTRLNLEGNSLTGAIPSWLGRLRSLGELDLSSNAFTGRIPVELGDCSGLLKLKRPHRRHTAGDQAVQQAVRAAAVGESLEGAIPPELGQLLELQVILDLSQNRLSGEIPASLGNLVKLERLNLSSNGLHGQIPSSLQQLTSLHLLNLSDNLLSGAIPGALSSFPAASFAGNDELCGAPLPRSSSCRAPRRLRLRLLGAEVSVIVAAIAVVSAAVCVALLYIMLRMWSNWRAVSVDLRRRGVDGLTAAHGKAAKWGARDGKYWKVGSVTSAAEGKYSSTSSETSVLHGKPARAVNPRAS
;
A
#
# COMPACT_ATOMS: atom_id res chain seq x y z
N MET A 1 25.50 -10.06 -6.54
CA MET A 1 26.23 -9.97 -7.82
C MET A 1 26.48 -8.50 -8.15
N THR A 2 27.46 -8.20 -8.99
CA THR A 2 27.81 -6.84 -9.44
C THR A 2 28.25 -6.88 -10.91
N GLY A 3 28.12 -5.76 -11.62
CA GLY A 3 28.38 -5.66 -13.06
C GLY A 3 27.20 -5.02 -13.80
N VAL A 4 27.29 -4.98 -15.13
CA VAL A 4 26.12 -4.74 -16.00
C VAL A 4 25.31 -6.02 -16.16
N ILE A 5 24.04 -5.90 -16.54
CA ILE A 5 23.27 -7.07 -16.99
C ILE A 5 23.83 -7.47 -18.37
N PRO A 6 24.33 -8.71 -18.55
CA PRO A 6 24.97 -9.13 -19.80
C PRO A 6 23.93 -9.28 -20.92
N ASP A 7 24.26 -8.81 -22.12
CA ASP A 7 23.44 -8.98 -23.34
C ASP A 7 23.16 -10.47 -23.62
N GLU A 8 24.08 -11.35 -23.24
CA GLU A 8 24.03 -12.79 -23.50
C GLU A 8 22.82 -13.48 -22.85
N ILE A 9 22.25 -12.94 -21.75
CA ILE A 9 21.03 -13.51 -21.15
C ILE A 9 19.83 -13.43 -22.10
N THR A 10 19.84 -12.45 -23.01
CA THR A 10 18.75 -12.24 -23.98
C THR A 10 18.70 -13.31 -25.08
N ASN A 11 19.74 -14.16 -25.16
CA ASN A 11 19.75 -15.36 -26.01
C ASN A 11 18.93 -16.51 -25.40
N CYS A 12 18.63 -16.48 -24.10
CA CYS A 12 17.84 -17.51 -23.41
C CYS A 12 16.34 -17.28 -23.62
N THR A 13 15.88 -17.35 -24.88
CA THR A 13 14.50 -16.99 -25.30
C THR A 13 13.37 -17.77 -24.63
N SER A 14 13.67 -18.91 -24.01
CA SER A 14 12.73 -19.70 -23.20
C SER A 14 12.58 -19.22 -21.75
N LEU A 15 13.22 -18.11 -21.34
CA LEU A 15 13.07 -17.56 -19.99
C LEU A 15 11.65 -17.04 -19.75
N GLU A 16 11.01 -17.58 -18.70
CA GLU A 16 9.70 -17.13 -18.20
C GLU A 16 9.84 -16.14 -17.03
N GLU A 17 10.94 -16.20 -16.28
CA GLU A 17 11.20 -15.35 -15.13
C GLU A 17 12.68 -14.94 -15.04
N VAL A 18 12.92 -13.66 -14.76
CA VAL A 18 14.24 -13.10 -14.43
C VAL A 18 14.14 -12.39 -13.09
N ASP A 19 14.84 -12.92 -12.07
CA ASP A 19 14.94 -12.33 -10.74
C ASP A 19 16.40 -12.02 -10.39
N PHE A 20 16.71 -10.73 -10.32
CA PHE A 20 17.98 -10.15 -9.87
C PHE A 20 17.79 -9.21 -8.67
N PHE A 21 16.69 -9.36 -7.91
CA PHE A 21 16.37 -8.52 -6.76
C PHE A 21 17.53 -8.42 -5.74
N GLY A 22 17.76 -7.23 -5.19
CA GLY A 22 18.68 -7.03 -4.05
C GLY A 22 20.16 -7.25 -4.39
N ASN A 23 20.60 -6.79 -5.56
CA ASN A 23 21.97 -6.97 -6.06
C ASN A 23 22.69 -5.61 -6.24
N HIS A 24 23.83 -5.61 -6.93
CA HIS A 24 24.60 -4.40 -7.26
C HIS A 24 24.79 -4.27 -8.79
N PHE A 25 23.81 -4.72 -9.57
CA PHE A 25 23.81 -4.48 -11.01
C PHE A 25 23.68 -2.98 -11.30
N HIS A 26 24.39 -2.50 -12.31
CA HIS A 26 24.44 -1.09 -12.70
C HIS A 26 24.46 -0.93 -14.22
N GLY A 27 24.36 0.30 -14.71
CA GLY A 27 24.23 0.57 -16.14
C GLY A 27 22.81 0.31 -16.68
N PRO A 28 22.62 0.39 -18.00
CA PRO A 28 21.32 0.23 -18.63
C PRO A 28 20.81 -1.21 -18.59
N ILE A 29 19.48 -1.34 -18.65
CA ILE A 29 18.81 -2.60 -18.97
C ILE A 29 19.02 -2.86 -20.48
N PRO A 30 19.50 -4.04 -20.89
CA PRO A 30 19.72 -4.34 -22.30
C PRO A 30 18.49 -4.17 -23.19
N GLU A 31 18.61 -3.41 -24.27
CA GLU A 31 17.55 -3.27 -25.30
C GLU A 31 17.18 -4.61 -25.94
N LYS A 32 18.09 -5.59 -25.95
CA LYS A 32 17.80 -6.95 -26.44
C LYS A 32 16.88 -7.73 -25.49
N MET A 33 16.62 -7.28 -24.27
CA MET A 33 15.78 -7.98 -23.29
C MET A 33 14.32 -8.09 -23.77
N GLY A 34 13.85 -7.17 -24.63
CA GLY A 34 12.58 -7.30 -25.36
C GLY A 34 12.48 -8.49 -26.34
N ASN A 35 13.55 -9.28 -26.52
CA ASN A 35 13.52 -10.55 -27.28
C ASN A 35 13.03 -11.75 -26.45
N LEU A 36 12.97 -11.63 -25.12
CA LEU A 36 12.53 -12.70 -24.20
C LEU A 36 11.00 -12.84 -24.20
N LYS A 37 10.41 -13.23 -25.33
CA LYS A 37 8.94 -13.18 -25.54
C LYS A 37 8.11 -14.00 -24.54
N ASN A 38 8.69 -15.03 -23.93
CA ASN A 38 8.03 -15.86 -22.92
C ASN A 38 8.10 -15.26 -21.50
N LEU A 39 8.78 -14.12 -21.31
CA LEU A 39 9.05 -13.54 -19.99
C LEU A 39 7.75 -13.01 -19.36
N ALA A 40 7.24 -13.74 -18.37
CA ALA A 40 6.06 -13.42 -17.59
C ALA A 40 6.38 -12.56 -16.35
N ALA A 41 7.60 -12.66 -15.80
CA ALA A 41 8.01 -11.93 -14.61
C ALA A 41 9.45 -11.37 -14.69
N LEU A 42 9.60 -10.07 -14.38
CA LEU A 42 10.87 -9.36 -14.35
C LEU A 42 11.04 -8.62 -13.02
N ALA A 43 12.01 -9.08 -12.20
CA ALA A 43 12.36 -8.48 -10.92
C ALA A 43 13.82 -7.99 -10.92
N LEU A 44 13.99 -6.68 -11.04
CA LEU A 44 15.29 -5.97 -11.05
C LEU A 44 15.41 -4.95 -9.91
N ALA A 45 14.48 -4.95 -8.96
CA ALA A 45 14.42 -3.99 -7.87
C ALA A 45 15.60 -4.12 -6.88
N ASP A 46 15.82 -3.08 -6.07
CA ASP A 46 16.96 -2.94 -5.14
C ASP A 46 18.31 -3.20 -5.82
N ASN A 47 18.63 -2.38 -6.83
CA ASN A 47 19.89 -2.42 -7.59
C ASN A 47 20.43 -0.99 -7.83
N ARG A 48 21.36 -0.82 -8.78
CA ARG A 48 21.95 0.46 -9.19
C ARG A 48 21.80 0.71 -10.70
N LEU A 49 20.79 0.13 -11.32
CA LEU A 49 20.51 0.27 -12.76
C LEU A 49 20.21 1.73 -13.10
N SER A 50 20.57 2.16 -14.31
CA SER A 50 20.54 3.56 -14.75
C SER A 50 20.14 3.69 -16.21
N GLY A 51 19.89 4.90 -16.71
CA GLY A 51 19.44 5.12 -18.08
C GLY A 51 17.95 4.79 -18.28
N GLU A 52 17.50 4.83 -19.53
CA GLU A 52 16.08 4.71 -19.87
C GLU A 52 15.57 3.26 -19.85
N LEU A 53 14.25 3.08 -19.76
CA LEU A 53 13.63 1.78 -19.93
C LEU A 53 13.52 1.44 -21.44
N PRO A 54 13.90 0.24 -21.90
CA PRO A 54 13.85 -0.12 -23.32
C PRO A 54 12.47 -0.01 -23.99
N GLU A 55 12.38 0.61 -25.17
CA GLU A 55 11.16 0.63 -25.99
C GLU A 55 10.79 -0.76 -26.53
N SER A 56 11.75 -1.68 -26.63
CA SER A 56 11.46 -3.09 -26.94
C SER A 56 10.64 -3.81 -25.86
N PHE A 57 10.48 -3.26 -24.64
CA PHE A 57 9.70 -3.92 -23.59
C PHE A 57 8.24 -4.12 -23.99
N GLY A 58 7.65 -3.26 -24.83
CA GLY A 58 6.30 -3.48 -25.37
C GLY A 58 6.13 -4.75 -26.22
N ARG A 59 7.21 -5.46 -26.57
CA ARG A 59 7.18 -6.75 -27.26
C ARG A 59 7.01 -7.96 -26.32
N LEU A 60 7.12 -7.74 -25.01
CA LEU A 60 7.05 -8.79 -23.98
C LEU A 60 5.59 -9.10 -23.62
N THR A 61 4.80 -9.61 -24.57
CA THR A 61 3.33 -9.72 -24.44
C THR A 61 2.85 -10.59 -23.28
N GLU A 62 3.65 -11.57 -22.84
CA GLU A 62 3.35 -12.43 -21.68
C GLU A 62 3.59 -11.73 -20.34
N LEU A 63 4.33 -10.61 -20.32
CA LEU A 63 4.80 -9.95 -19.11
C LEU A 63 3.64 -9.50 -18.22
N SER A 64 3.59 -10.08 -17.02
CA SER A 64 2.53 -9.84 -16.04
C SER A 64 3.05 -9.12 -14.78
N VAL A 65 4.29 -9.40 -14.36
CA VAL A 65 4.88 -8.81 -13.15
C VAL A 65 6.18 -8.08 -13.48
N VAL A 66 6.23 -6.79 -13.18
CA VAL A 66 7.39 -5.92 -13.38
C VAL A 66 7.74 -5.20 -12.08
N THR A 67 8.92 -5.46 -11.52
CA THR A 67 9.42 -4.75 -10.34
C THR A 67 10.82 -4.19 -10.59
N LEU A 68 10.90 -2.86 -10.71
CA LEU A 68 12.11 -2.10 -11.03
C LEU A 68 12.48 -1.12 -9.92
N TYR A 69 11.78 -1.18 -8.78
CA TYR A 69 11.86 -0.15 -7.75
C TYR A 69 13.24 -0.03 -7.09
N ASN A 70 13.54 1.16 -6.56
CA ASN A 70 14.82 1.47 -5.90
C ASN A 70 16.03 1.20 -6.81
N ASN A 71 16.09 1.99 -7.88
CA ASN A 71 17.16 2.02 -8.87
C ASN A 71 17.46 3.49 -9.24
N SER A 72 18.19 3.74 -10.32
CA SER A 72 18.42 5.07 -10.91
C SER A 72 18.00 5.14 -12.38
N LEU A 73 16.99 4.36 -12.78
CA LEU A 73 16.39 4.43 -14.12
C LEU A 73 15.75 5.80 -14.35
N GLU A 74 15.88 6.35 -15.55
CA GLU A 74 15.45 7.71 -15.91
C GLU A 74 14.74 7.76 -17.26
N GLY A 75 14.59 8.95 -17.84
CA GLY A 75 13.83 9.15 -19.08
C GLY A 75 12.30 9.04 -18.90
N PRO A 76 11.50 9.18 -19.96
CA PRO A 76 10.07 8.96 -19.92
C PRO A 76 9.74 7.46 -19.83
N LEU A 77 8.52 7.11 -19.41
CA LEU A 77 8.03 5.74 -19.58
C LEU A 77 7.77 5.46 -21.08
N PRO A 78 8.34 4.40 -21.68
CA PRO A 78 8.17 4.05 -23.09
C PRO A 78 6.71 3.91 -23.48
N ALA A 79 6.30 4.52 -24.60
CA ALA A 79 4.89 4.49 -25.04
C ALA A 79 4.43 3.06 -25.37
N SER A 80 5.36 2.22 -25.83
CA SER A 80 5.18 0.80 -26.12
C SER A 80 4.72 -0.05 -24.92
N LEU A 81 4.92 0.39 -23.66
CA LEU A 81 4.38 -0.31 -22.49
C LEU A 81 2.85 -0.42 -22.53
N PHE A 82 2.18 0.47 -23.27
CA PHE A 82 0.72 0.43 -23.43
C PHE A 82 0.24 -0.86 -24.10
N GLU A 83 1.10 -1.55 -24.87
CA GLU A 83 0.77 -2.82 -25.52
C GLU A 83 0.81 -4.04 -24.57
N LEU A 84 1.32 -3.88 -23.36
CA LEU A 84 1.48 -4.98 -22.39
C LEU A 84 0.16 -5.35 -21.69
N LYS A 85 -0.75 -5.98 -22.44
CA LYS A 85 -2.12 -6.29 -21.98
C LYS A 85 -2.19 -7.27 -20.82
N ASN A 86 -1.14 -8.05 -20.55
CA ASN A 86 -1.12 -9.06 -19.47
C ASN A 86 -0.62 -8.54 -18.11
N LEU A 87 -0.21 -7.26 -18.00
CA LEU A 87 0.30 -6.69 -16.75
C LEU A 87 -0.73 -6.76 -15.61
N THR A 88 -0.32 -7.39 -14.51
CA THR A 88 -1.07 -7.45 -13.24
C THR A 88 -0.39 -6.63 -12.15
N VAL A 89 0.94 -6.55 -12.16
CA VAL A 89 1.74 -5.81 -11.17
C VAL A 89 2.83 -5.01 -11.87
N ILE A 90 2.85 -3.69 -11.66
CA ILE A 90 3.97 -2.84 -12.02
C ILE A 90 4.38 -1.95 -10.87
N ASN A 91 5.65 -2.04 -10.47
CA ASN A 91 6.25 -1.19 -9.46
C ASN A 91 7.59 -0.62 -9.95
N VAL A 92 7.59 0.67 -10.26
CA VAL A 92 8.76 1.43 -10.75
C VAL A 92 9.20 2.51 -9.76
N SER A 93 8.68 2.47 -8.53
CA SER A 93 8.92 3.45 -7.47
C SER A 93 10.41 3.67 -7.14
N HIS A 94 10.78 4.83 -6.61
CA HIS A 94 12.15 5.18 -6.23
C HIS A 94 13.11 5.06 -7.44
N ASN A 95 12.79 5.82 -8.48
CA ASN A 95 13.55 5.97 -9.73
C ASN A 95 13.49 7.42 -10.20
N ARG A 96 14.10 7.74 -11.34
CA ARG A 96 14.16 9.08 -11.93
C ARG A 96 13.26 9.24 -13.16
N PHE A 97 12.28 8.36 -13.36
CA PHE A 97 11.34 8.44 -14.47
C PHE A 97 10.61 9.79 -14.54
N THR A 98 10.40 10.27 -15.77
CA THR A 98 9.74 11.52 -16.13
C THR A 98 8.50 11.24 -17.01
N GLY A 99 7.82 12.28 -17.50
CA GLY A 99 6.65 12.13 -18.38
C GLY A 99 5.34 11.89 -17.62
N GLY A 100 4.48 11.01 -18.14
CA GLY A 100 3.18 10.69 -17.56
C GLY A 100 2.92 9.18 -17.50
N ILE A 101 1.88 8.78 -16.76
CA ILE A 101 1.63 7.36 -16.43
C ILE A 101 0.81 6.60 -17.48
N VAL A 102 0.32 7.31 -18.52
CA VAL A 102 -0.54 6.75 -19.58
C VAL A 102 0.00 5.44 -20.19
N PRO A 103 1.33 5.27 -20.45
CA PRO A 103 1.85 4.00 -20.97
C PRO A 103 1.59 2.78 -20.08
N LEU A 104 1.33 2.96 -18.78
CA LEU A 104 1.04 1.86 -17.86
C LEU A 104 -0.46 1.49 -17.80
N LEU A 105 -1.33 2.30 -18.42
CA LEU A 105 -2.79 2.13 -18.36
C LEU A 105 -3.34 1.22 -19.47
N GLY A 106 -2.46 0.52 -20.20
CA GLY A 106 -2.79 -0.33 -21.34
C GLY A 106 -3.44 -1.67 -21.00
N SER A 107 -3.26 -2.18 -19.78
CA SER A 107 -3.84 -3.44 -19.31
C SER A 107 -5.03 -3.24 -18.36
N SER A 108 -6.17 -3.84 -18.69
CA SER A 108 -7.32 -3.96 -17.80
C SER A 108 -7.12 -4.94 -16.63
N SER A 109 -6.06 -5.77 -16.68
CA SER A 109 -5.75 -6.79 -15.67
C SER A 109 -4.93 -6.22 -14.49
N LEU A 110 -4.56 -4.94 -14.55
CA LEU A 110 -3.67 -4.32 -13.58
C LEU A 110 -4.30 -4.28 -12.17
N ALA A 111 -3.67 -4.97 -11.23
CA ALA A 111 -4.07 -5.06 -9.84
C ALA A 111 -3.22 -4.17 -8.92
N VAL A 112 -1.96 -3.93 -9.28
CA VAL A 112 -1.01 -3.08 -8.52
C VAL A 112 -0.28 -2.13 -9.46
N LEU A 113 -0.42 -0.83 -9.21
CA LEU A 113 0.30 0.26 -9.88
C LEU A 113 1.02 1.09 -8.83
N ALA A 114 2.37 1.02 -8.80
CA ALA A 114 3.20 1.73 -7.83
C ALA A 114 4.30 2.56 -8.51
N LEU A 115 4.23 3.87 -8.27
CA LEU A 115 5.00 4.94 -8.92
C LEU A 115 5.59 5.92 -7.87
N THR A 116 5.73 5.49 -6.62
CA THR A 116 6.16 6.34 -5.50
C THR A 116 7.53 6.97 -5.79
N THR A 117 7.70 8.29 -5.63
CA THR A 117 8.99 8.98 -5.85
C THR A 117 9.67 8.67 -7.21
N THR A 118 8.90 8.54 -8.30
CA THR A 118 9.50 8.77 -9.62
C THR A 118 9.81 10.26 -9.79
N ALA A 119 10.96 10.61 -10.37
CA ALA A 119 11.32 12.01 -10.57
C ALA A 119 10.54 12.69 -11.71
N LEU A 120 9.20 12.72 -11.62
CA LEU A 120 8.31 13.65 -12.34
C LEU A 120 8.55 15.14 -11.95
N ARG A 121 9.72 15.42 -11.39
CA ARG A 121 10.25 16.75 -11.11
C ARG A 121 10.67 17.40 -12.41
N ARG A 122 10.59 18.73 -12.43
CA ARG A 122 11.20 19.56 -13.48
C ARG A 122 12.65 19.11 -13.72
N HIS A 123 13.05 19.10 -14.99
CA HIS A 123 14.42 19.45 -15.36
C HIS A 123 14.74 20.83 -14.75
N SER A 124 15.32 20.82 -13.54
CA SER A 124 16.22 21.90 -13.16
C SER A 124 17.47 21.70 -14.01
N VAL A 125 17.53 22.41 -15.14
CA VAL A 125 18.75 22.54 -15.93
C VAL A 125 19.78 23.21 -15.02
N GLY A 126 20.63 22.38 -14.41
CA GLY A 126 21.74 22.82 -13.57
C GLY A 126 22.74 23.57 -14.42
N GLY A 127 23.14 24.76 -13.96
CA GLY A 127 23.87 25.76 -14.73
C GLY A 127 24.97 25.23 -15.65
N ARG A 128 24.71 25.34 -16.95
CA ARG A 128 25.70 25.73 -17.95
C ARG A 128 24.98 26.53 -19.03
N ALA A 129 25.53 27.69 -19.37
CA ALA A 129 25.13 28.41 -20.56
C ALA A 129 25.64 27.61 -21.77
N VAL A 130 24.73 26.84 -22.37
CA VAL A 130 24.90 26.26 -23.71
C VAL A 130 23.96 27.04 -24.63
N ASP A 131 24.37 27.21 -25.88
CA ASP A 131 23.92 28.30 -26.72
C ASP A 131 22.40 28.41 -26.91
N ARG A 132 21.97 29.67 -26.97
CA ARG A 132 20.66 30.02 -27.53
C ARG A 132 20.67 29.54 -28.98
N HIS A 133 19.89 28.50 -29.32
CA HIS A 133 19.16 28.35 -30.59
C HIS A 133 18.32 27.06 -30.68
N ASP A 134 18.48 26.09 -29.76
CA ASP A 134 17.52 24.99 -29.67
C ASP A 134 16.15 25.50 -29.16
N PRO A 135 15.04 25.27 -29.89
CA PRO A 135 13.72 25.56 -29.37
C PRO A 135 13.45 24.65 -28.17
N ALA A 136 13.11 25.24 -27.03
CA ALA A 136 12.71 24.49 -25.85
C ALA A 136 11.63 23.47 -26.22
N PRO A 137 11.69 22.20 -25.73
CA PRO A 137 10.70 21.19 -26.05
C PRO A 137 9.30 21.72 -25.81
N THR A 138 8.54 21.81 -26.90
CA THR A 138 7.27 22.52 -26.95
C THR A 138 6.23 21.82 -26.07
N GLY A 139 5.66 22.59 -25.13
CA GLY A 139 4.41 22.21 -24.47
C GLY A 139 4.50 21.13 -23.40
N TRP A 140 4.93 21.49 -22.20
CA TRP A 140 4.32 20.92 -21.00
C TRP A 140 2.87 21.38 -20.92
N GLN A 141 1.94 20.65 -21.54
CA GLN A 141 0.52 20.89 -21.30
C GLN A 141 0.18 20.53 -19.84
N PRO A 142 -0.62 21.34 -19.12
CA PRO A 142 -1.01 21.06 -17.73
C PRO A 142 -1.60 19.66 -17.51
N ALA A 143 -2.26 19.09 -18.53
CA ALA A 143 -2.85 17.76 -18.53
C ALA A 143 -1.89 16.63 -18.09
N HIS A 144 -0.59 16.69 -18.41
CA HIS A 144 0.37 15.65 -18.02
C HIS A 144 0.64 15.59 -16.50
N ARG A 145 0.18 16.58 -15.73
CA ARG A 145 0.23 16.58 -14.27
C ARG A 145 -1.10 16.21 -13.62
N ALA A 146 -2.19 16.11 -14.37
CA ALA A 146 -3.42 15.55 -13.83
C ALA A 146 -3.25 14.03 -13.60
N ILE A 147 -4.01 13.47 -12.66
CA ILE A 147 -4.22 12.02 -12.64
C ILE A 147 -5.11 11.70 -13.86
N PRO A 148 -4.66 10.86 -14.82
CA PRO A 148 -5.42 10.60 -16.05
C PRO A 148 -6.76 9.93 -15.76
N THR A 149 -7.83 10.32 -16.45
CA THR A 149 -9.18 9.75 -16.25
C THR A 149 -9.27 8.31 -16.75
N GLU A 150 -8.39 7.91 -17.68
CA GLU A 150 -8.24 6.53 -18.18
C GLU A 150 -7.91 5.53 -17.08
N LEU A 151 -7.34 6.00 -15.95
CA LEU A 151 -7.11 5.20 -14.75
C LEU A 151 -8.41 4.55 -14.24
N GLY A 152 -9.57 5.20 -14.41
CA GLY A 152 -10.89 4.66 -14.10
C GLY A 152 -11.31 3.45 -14.96
N ARG A 153 -10.56 3.11 -16.01
CA ARG A 153 -10.78 1.86 -16.77
C ARG A 153 -10.22 0.63 -16.05
N LEU A 154 -9.37 0.82 -15.05
CA LEU A 154 -8.69 -0.27 -14.32
C LEU A 154 -9.58 -0.83 -13.20
N THR A 155 -10.74 -1.38 -13.55
CA THR A 155 -11.72 -1.93 -12.59
C THR A 155 -11.18 -3.09 -11.73
N GLY A 156 -10.09 -3.72 -12.19
CA GLY A 156 -9.33 -4.74 -11.45
C GLY A 156 -8.39 -4.21 -10.34
N LEU A 157 -8.12 -2.90 -10.32
CA LEU A 157 -7.06 -2.28 -9.52
C LEU A 157 -7.35 -2.38 -8.02
N LYS A 158 -6.37 -2.89 -7.26
CA LYS A 158 -6.41 -3.06 -5.81
C LYS A 158 -5.49 -2.11 -5.07
N ILE A 159 -4.33 -1.80 -5.65
CA ILE A 159 -3.32 -0.91 -5.05
C ILE A 159 -2.93 0.13 -6.09
N LEU A 160 -3.13 1.39 -5.72
CA LEU A 160 -2.64 2.55 -6.45
C LEU A 160 -1.75 3.38 -5.53
N ASP A 161 -0.47 3.49 -5.88
CA ASP A 161 0.48 4.35 -5.18
C ASP A 161 1.11 5.34 -6.17
N LEU A 162 0.66 6.59 -6.12
CA LEU A 162 1.16 7.72 -6.91
C LEU A 162 1.93 8.71 -6.03
N SER A 163 2.36 8.31 -4.83
CA SER A 163 2.86 9.25 -3.84
C SER A 163 4.22 9.88 -4.17
N ASN A 164 4.49 11.04 -3.59
CA ASN A 164 5.71 11.84 -3.75
C ASN A 164 6.07 12.15 -5.20
N ASN A 165 5.05 12.47 -6.00
CA ASN A 165 5.15 12.90 -7.39
C ASN A 165 4.80 14.41 -7.52
N ASN A 166 4.55 14.87 -8.74
CA ASN A 166 4.12 16.25 -9.03
C ASN A 166 2.72 16.27 -9.67
N PHE A 167 1.82 15.37 -9.25
CA PHE A 167 0.42 15.42 -9.71
C PHE A 167 -0.29 16.66 -9.17
N SER A 168 -1.21 17.24 -9.93
CA SER A 168 -1.92 18.49 -9.61
C SER A 168 -3.31 18.52 -10.23
N GLY A 169 -4.18 19.38 -9.70
CA GLY A 169 -5.61 19.34 -10.00
C GLY A 169 -6.35 18.38 -9.08
N ASP A 170 -7.61 18.15 -9.36
CA ASP A 170 -8.51 17.40 -8.47
C ASP A 170 -8.40 15.88 -8.72
N ILE A 171 -8.90 15.06 -7.79
CA ILE A 171 -8.97 13.60 -7.99
C ILE A 171 -10.07 13.29 -9.00
N PRO A 172 -9.79 12.63 -10.13
CA PRO A 172 -10.78 12.40 -11.19
C PRO A 172 -11.92 11.49 -10.71
N PRO A 173 -13.20 11.84 -10.97
CA PRO A 173 -14.35 11.06 -10.53
C PRO A 173 -14.39 9.65 -11.15
N GLU A 174 -13.75 9.43 -12.30
CA GLU A 174 -13.61 8.13 -12.94
C GLU A 174 -12.88 7.10 -12.06
N LEU A 175 -12.06 7.55 -11.10
CA LEU A 175 -11.36 6.67 -10.17
C LEU A 175 -12.34 5.89 -9.25
N PHE A 176 -13.58 6.36 -9.09
CA PHE A 176 -14.67 5.60 -8.45
C PHE A 176 -14.92 4.23 -9.11
N ASN A 177 -14.68 4.09 -10.41
CA ASN A 177 -14.87 2.82 -11.13
C ASN A 177 -13.87 1.74 -10.69
N CYS A 178 -12.76 2.10 -10.04
CA CYS A 178 -11.80 1.18 -9.43
C CYS A 178 -12.33 0.63 -8.09
N SER A 179 -13.54 0.06 -8.12
CA SER A 179 -14.31 -0.41 -6.95
C SER A 179 -13.62 -1.51 -6.11
N ARG A 180 -12.56 -2.11 -6.63
CA ARG A 180 -11.72 -3.11 -5.96
C ARG A 180 -10.52 -2.51 -5.22
N LEU A 181 -10.35 -1.18 -5.22
CA LEU A 181 -9.27 -0.50 -4.51
C LEU A 181 -9.29 -0.85 -3.03
N THR A 182 -8.16 -1.36 -2.57
CA THR A 182 -7.83 -1.66 -1.16
C THR A 182 -6.83 -0.64 -0.60
N ARG A 183 -6.00 -0.05 -1.45
CA ARG A 183 -5.00 0.95 -1.09
C ARG A 183 -4.95 2.05 -2.14
N LEU A 184 -5.16 3.29 -1.71
CA LEU A 184 -5.03 4.51 -2.52
C LEU A 184 -4.07 5.47 -1.80
N ASN A 185 -2.85 5.57 -2.29
CA ASN A 185 -1.82 6.47 -1.76
C ASN A 185 -1.50 7.55 -2.80
N LEU A 186 -1.94 8.77 -2.52
CA LEU A 186 -1.69 9.99 -3.30
C LEU A 186 -0.79 10.97 -2.54
N GLU A 187 -0.12 10.52 -1.48
CA GLU A 187 0.66 11.36 -0.56
C GLU A 187 1.68 12.24 -1.30
N GLY A 188 1.96 13.45 -0.82
CA GLY A 188 3.12 14.23 -1.27
C GLY A 188 3.05 14.74 -2.71
N ASN A 189 1.84 15.11 -3.16
CA ASN A 189 1.60 15.69 -4.48
C ASN A 189 1.17 17.17 -4.37
N SER A 190 0.66 17.75 -5.45
CA SER A 190 0.10 19.11 -5.53
C SER A 190 -1.39 19.08 -5.90
N LEU A 191 -2.11 18.03 -5.47
CA LEU A 191 -3.55 17.87 -5.76
C LEU A 191 -4.37 18.92 -5.01
N THR A 192 -5.48 19.33 -5.62
CA THR A 192 -6.35 20.44 -5.20
C THR A 192 -7.80 19.98 -5.04
N GLY A 193 -8.69 20.93 -4.78
CA GLY A 193 -10.13 20.70 -4.70
C GLY A 193 -10.57 20.10 -3.36
N ALA A 194 -11.84 19.76 -3.27
CA ALA A 194 -12.39 19.04 -2.12
C ALA A 194 -12.04 17.55 -2.18
N ILE A 195 -11.90 16.91 -1.01
CA ILE A 195 -11.85 15.44 -0.96
C ILE A 195 -13.20 14.90 -1.47
N PRO A 196 -13.25 14.05 -2.51
CA PRO A 196 -14.52 13.62 -3.07
C PRO A 196 -15.27 12.63 -2.17
N SER A 197 -16.57 12.85 -1.95
CA SER A 197 -17.42 11.95 -1.15
C SER A 197 -17.54 10.54 -1.73
N TRP A 198 -17.33 10.34 -3.03
CA TRP A 198 -17.34 9.01 -3.65
C TRP A 198 -16.24 8.08 -3.14
N LEU A 199 -15.17 8.59 -2.50
CA LEU A 199 -14.16 7.77 -1.83
C LEU A 199 -14.79 6.91 -0.73
N GLY A 200 -15.77 7.44 0.00
CA GLY A 200 -16.57 6.73 0.99
C GLY A 200 -17.25 5.47 0.46
N ARG A 201 -17.60 5.48 -0.82
CA ARG A 201 -18.31 4.37 -1.48
C ARG A 201 -17.38 3.24 -1.93
N LEU A 202 -16.07 3.40 -1.82
CA LEU A 202 -15.09 2.34 -2.09
C LEU A 202 -15.02 1.36 -0.90
N ARG A 203 -16.03 0.49 -0.77
CA ARG A 203 -16.18 -0.50 0.31
C ARG A 203 -15.11 -1.60 0.40
N SER A 204 -14.06 -1.54 -0.42
CA SER A 204 -12.87 -2.39 -0.29
C SER A 204 -11.66 -1.63 0.26
N LEU A 205 -11.74 -0.30 0.38
CA LEU A 205 -10.63 0.59 0.69
C LEU A 205 -10.22 0.42 2.15
N GLY A 206 -9.01 -0.08 2.36
CA GLY A 206 -8.41 -0.36 3.68
C GLY A 206 -7.24 0.56 4.03
N GLU A 207 -6.71 1.32 3.07
CA GLU A 207 -5.72 2.36 3.28
C GLU A 207 -5.93 3.50 2.28
N LEU A 208 -6.29 4.68 2.78
CA LEU A 208 -6.38 5.92 2.01
C LEU A 208 -5.38 6.93 2.57
N ASP A 209 -4.36 7.28 1.79
CA ASP A 209 -3.40 8.33 2.13
C ASP A 209 -3.49 9.47 1.12
N LEU A 210 -4.15 10.55 1.53
CA LEU A 210 -4.26 11.80 0.76
C LEU A 210 -3.27 12.86 1.22
N SER A 211 -2.34 12.49 2.12
CA SER A 211 -1.59 13.47 2.87
C SER A 211 -0.61 14.28 2.04
N SER A 212 -0.12 15.39 2.57
CA SER A 212 0.81 16.26 1.86
C SER A 212 0.35 16.74 0.47
N ASN A 213 -0.92 17.11 0.35
CA ASN A 213 -1.54 17.78 -0.81
C ASN A 213 -2.15 19.15 -0.44
N ALA A 214 -2.73 19.86 -1.41
CA ALA A 214 -3.41 21.15 -1.25
C ALA A 214 -4.96 21.03 -1.27
N PHE A 215 -5.50 19.94 -0.70
CA PHE A 215 -6.95 19.74 -0.57
C PHE A 215 -7.60 20.80 0.34
N THR A 216 -8.83 21.17 0.02
CA THR A 216 -9.60 22.24 0.66
C THR A 216 -11.01 21.76 1.07
N GLY A 217 -11.77 22.62 1.74
CA GLY A 217 -13.14 22.30 2.16
C GLY A 217 -13.20 21.31 3.31
N ARG A 218 -14.34 20.62 3.44
CA ARG A 218 -14.64 19.74 4.59
C ARG A 218 -14.22 18.29 4.33
N ILE A 219 -13.94 17.56 5.41
CA ILE A 219 -13.86 16.10 5.36
C ILE A 219 -15.27 15.56 5.06
N PRO A 220 -15.49 14.77 3.99
CA PRO A 220 -16.80 14.19 3.70
C PRO A 220 -17.24 13.19 4.77
N VAL A 221 -18.52 13.23 5.13
CA VAL A 221 -19.11 12.30 6.12
C VAL A 221 -19.08 10.85 5.61
N GLU A 222 -19.18 10.69 4.29
CA GLU A 222 -19.15 9.41 3.58
C GLU A 222 -17.82 8.67 3.77
N LEU A 223 -16.72 9.34 4.15
CA LEU A 223 -15.48 8.64 4.50
C LEU A 223 -15.63 7.71 5.71
N GLY A 224 -16.68 7.85 6.52
CA GLY A 224 -17.06 6.88 7.54
C GLY A 224 -17.58 5.54 6.99
N ASP A 225 -18.01 5.49 5.72
CA ASP A 225 -18.50 4.27 5.04
C ASP A 225 -17.35 3.41 4.46
N CYS A 226 -16.10 3.91 4.46
CA CYS A 226 -14.93 3.14 4.03
C CYS A 226 -14.69 1.93 4.94
N SER A 227 -14.31 0.78 4.37
CA SER A 227 -14.12 -0.46 5.15
C SER A 227 -12.78 -0.57 5.87
N GLY A 228 -11.92 0.44 5.78
CA GLY A 228 -10.67 0.53 6.52
C GLY A 228 -9.88 1.82 6.29
N LEU A 229 -8.71 1.86 6.94
CA LEU A 229 -7.92 3.01 7.38
C LEU A 229 -7.81 4.26 6.48
N LEU A 230 -7.85 5.43 7.13
CA LEU A 230 -7.67 6.76 6.55
C LEU A 230 -6.53 7.54 7.21
N LYS A 231 -5.50 7.91 6.43
CA LYS A 231 -4.36 8.75 6.81
C LYS A 231 -4.46 10.11 6.08
N LEU A 232 -4.65 11.20 6.83
CA LEU A 232 -5.04 12.52 6.31
C LEU A 232 -4.17 13.68 6.88
N LYS A 233 -2.85 13.50 6.81
CA LYS A 233 -1.84 14.49 7.22
C LYS A 233 -1.70 15.68 6.24
N ARG A 234 -1.30 16.86 6.71
CA ARG A 234 -0.99 18.04 5.85
C ARG A 234 0.44 18.02 5.25
N PRO A 235 0.78 18.84 4.23
CA PRO A 235 2.12 18.92 3.66
C PRO A 235 3.22 19.21 4.66
N HIS A 236 4.11 18.24 4.84
CA HIS A 236 5.34 18.47 5.58
C HIS A 236 6.35 19.24 4.71
N ARG A 237 6.17 20.56 4.62
CA ARG A 237 7.22 21.47 4.17
C ARG A 237 8.43 21.23 5.08
N ARG A 238 9.53 20.65 4.54
CA ARG A 238 10.82 20.64 5.24
C ARG A 238 11.30 22.10 5.35
N HIS A 239 10.95 22.75 6.45
CA HIS A 239 11.47 24.08 6.76
C HIS A 239 12.92 23.94 7.20
N THR A 240 13.84 24.34 6.33
CA THR A 240 15.18 24.77 6.77
C THR A 240 14.98 25.96 7.70
N ALA A 241 15.45 25.83 8.95
CA ALA A 241 15.44 26.93 9.91
C ALA A 241 16.25 28.11 9.34
N GLY A 242 15.62 29.28 9.25
CA GLY A 242 16.18 30.45 8.57
C GLY A 242 15.32 31.68 8.83
N ASP A 243 14.28 31.89 8.02
CA ASP A 243 13.51 33.15 8.04
C ASP A 243 12.09 33.04 8.62
N GLN A 244 11.87 33.75 9.73
CA GLN A 244 10.53 34.05 10.26
C GLN A 244 9.67 34.82 9.24
N ALA A 245 10.26 35.72 8.45
CA ALA A 245 9.53 36.47 7.41
C ALA A 245 9.02 35.56 6.28
N VAL A 246 9.83 34.58 5.84
CA VAL A 246 9.41 33.57 4.85
C VAL A 246 8.37 32.64 5.48
N GLN A 247 8.49 32.28 6.76
CA GLN A 247 7.45 31.51 7.47
C GLN A 247 6.12 32.29 7.54
N GLN A 248 6.15 33.60 7.82
CA GLN A 248 4.98 34.48 7.83
C GLN A 248 4.36 34.58 6.43
N ALA A 249 5.17 34.79 5.39
CA ALA A 249 4.72 34.89 4.00
C ALA A 249 4.17 33.56 3.44
N VAL A 250 4.77 32.42 3.80
CA VAL A 250 4.26 31.08 3.43
C VAL A 250 2.98 30.75 4.20
N ARG A 251 2.87 31.15 5.48
CA ARG A 251 1.61 31.05 6.24
C ARG A 251 0.50 31.93 5.64
N ALA A 252 0.84 33.11 5.12
CA ALA A 252 -0.08 34.01 4.42
C ALA A 252 -0.45 33.51 3.01
N ALA A 253 0.47 32.85 2.29
CA ALA A 253 0.19 32.21 1.01
C ALA A 253 -0.70 30.96 1.16
N ALA A 254 -0.57 30.22 2.28
CA ALA A 254 -1.43 29.09 2.63
C ALA A 254 -2.84 29.51 3.12
N VAL A 255 -3.28 30.76 2.87
CA VAL A 255 -4.63 31.25 3.16
C VAL A 255 -5.60 30.79 2.07
N GLY A 256 -5.90 29.49 2.11
CA GLY A 256 -6.83 28.80 1.22
C GLY A 256 -6.59 27.29 1.10
N GLU A 257 -5.39 26.82 1.45
CA GLU A 257 -4.90 25.45 1.15
C GLU A 257 -5.03 24.49 2.35
N SER A 258 -6.25 24.24 2.83
CA SER A 258 -6.44 23.35 3.99
C SER A 258 -7.86 22.80 4.12
N LEU A 259 -7.97 21.61 4.71
CA LEU A 259 -9.22 21.09 5.24
C LEU A 259 -9.72 21.95 6.40
N GLU A 260 -11.03 22.15 6.48
CA GLU A 260 -11.74 23.01 7.43
C GLU A 260 -13.05 22.37 7.92
N GLY A 261 -13.68 22.99 8.93
CA GLY A 261 -14.92 22.50 9.52
C GLY A 261 -14.72 21.40 10.57
N ALA A 262 -15.81 20.78 11.00
CA ALA A 262 -15.79 19.76 12.05
C ALA A 262 -15.23 18.42 11.57
N ILE A 263 -14.65 17.65 12.50
CA ILE A 263 -14.36 16.23 12.28
C ILE A 263 -15.71 15.48 12.21
N PRO A 264 -16.02 14.75 11.13
CA PRO A 264 -17.28 14.00 11.04
C PRO A 264 -17.37 12.91 12.12
N PRO A 265 -18.45 12.83 12.92
CA PRO A 265 -18.65 11.73 13.86
C PRO A 265 -18.73 10.35 13.17
N GLU A 266 -19.06 10.32 11.87
CA GLU A 266 -19.10 9.12 11.02
C GLU A 266 -17.73 8.44 10.90
N LEU A 267 -16.61 9.17 11.08
CA LEU A 267 -15.28 8.54 11.14
C LEU A 267 -15.15 7.54 12.30
N GLY A 268 -16.00 7.65 13.33
CA GLY A 268 -16.13 6.66 14.41
C GLY A 268 -16.82 5.34 14.01
N GLN A 269 -17.27 5.19 12.76
CA GLN A 269 -17.84 3.96 12.21
C GLN A 269 -16.79 3.04 11.58
N LEU A 270 -15.54 3.51 11.44
CA LEU A 270 -14.41 2.79 10.86
C LEU A 270 -13.89 1.70 11.83
N LEU A 271 -14.68 0.67 12.14
CA LEU A 271 -14.35 -0.32 13.17
C LEU A 271 -13.10 -1.19 12.85
N GLU A 272 -12.70 -1.24 11.58
CA GLU A 272 -11.46 -1.89 11.12
C GLU A 272 -10.24 -0.93 11.09
N LEU A 273 -10.38 0.28 11.61
CA LEU A 273 -9.33 1.31 11.65
C LEU A 273 -8.19 0.94 12.64
N GLN A 274 -7.18 0.22 12.15
CA GLN A 274 -6.12 -0.33 13.00
C GLN A 274 -4.90 0.59 13.24
N VAL A 275 -4.26 1.16 12.20
CA VAL A 275 -2.87 1.66 12.34
C VAL A 275 -2.75 3.14 12.74
N ILE A 276 -3.49 4.04 12.09
CA ILE A 276 -3.38 5.49 12.28
C ILE A 276 -4.60 6.26 11.79
N LEU A 277 -5.00 7.28 12.55
CA LEU A 277 -5.84 8.40 12.13
C LEU A 277 -5.04 9.67 12.38
N ASP A 278 -4.51 10.24 11.32
CA ASP A 278 -3.82 11.53 11.34
C ASP A 278 -4.69 12.55 10.61
N LEU A 279 -5.13 13.58 11.33
CA LEU A 279 -5.83 14.77 10.82
C LEU A 279 -5.06 16.05 11.18
N SER A 280 -3.79 15.92 11.58
CA SER A 280 -3.01 17.02 12.14
C SER A 280 -2.67 18.10 11.12
N GLN A 281 -2.41 19.29 11.65
CA GLN A 281 -2.00 20.48 10.89
C GLN A 281 -3.05 20.94 9.87
N ASN A 282 -4.34 20.87 10.16
CA ASN A 282 -5.41 21.38 9.27
C ASN A 282 -6.00 22.70 9.82
N ARG A 283 -7.25 23.04 9.45
CA ARG A 283 -8.06 24.13 10.03
C ARG A 283 -9.35 23.56 10.61
N LEU A 284 -9.29 22.33 11.13
CA LEU A 284 -10.47 21.65 11.69
C LEU A 284 -10.91 22.37 12.97
N SER A 285 -12.22 22.44 13.18
CA SER A 285 -12.85 23.14 14.29
C SER A 285 -13.95 22.28 14.93
N GLY A 286 -14.72 22.85 15.87
CA GLY A 286 -15.70 22.08 16.63
C GLY A 286 -15.05 21.22 17.72
N GLU A 287 -15.85 20.34 18.31
CA GLU A 287 -15.41 19.39 19.32
C GLU A 287 -14.82 18.11 18.69
N ILE A 288 -13.98 17.40 19.45
CA ILE A 288 -13.54 16.05 19.07
C ILE A 288 -14.75 15.11 19.21
N PRO A 289 -15.19 14.38 18.17
CA PRO A 289 -16.36 13.52 18.28
C PRO A 289 -16.16 12.36 19.24
N ALA A 290 -17.10 12.16 20.17
CA ALA A 290 -17.06 11.05 21.11
C ALA A 290 -17.08 9.66 20.42
N SER A 291 -17.63 9.56 19.21
CA SER A 291 -17.65 8.35 18.38
C SER A 291 -16.26 7.87 17.97
N LEU A 292 -15.22 8.73 17.98
CA LEU A 292 -13.85 8.30 17.76
C LEU A 292 -13.37 7.29 18.83
N GLY A 293 -14.01 7.24 20.01
CA GLY A 293 -13.73 6.22 21.03
C GLY A 293 -14.10 4.78 20.61
N ASN A 294 -14.96 4.60 19.60
CA ASN A 294 -15.34 3.29 19.07
C ASN A 294 -14.21 2.57 18.35
N LEU A 295 -13.14 3.30 17.98
CA LEU A 295 -12.07 2.86 17.08
C LEU A 295 -11.04 1.99 17.82
N VAL A 296 -11.49 0.98 18.59
CA VAL A 296 -10.70 0.25 19.59
C VAL A 296 -9.41 -0.40 19.07
N LYS A 297 -9.32 -0.66 17.76
CA LYS A 297 -8.14 -1.19 17.07
C LYS A 297 -7.03 -0.15 16.85
N LEU A 298 -7.34 1.15 16.97
CA LEU A 298 -6.48 2.26 16.56
C LEU A 298 -5.20 2.39 17.40
N GLU A 299 -4.03 2.26 16.76
CA GLU A 299 -2.72 2.41 17.39
C GLU A 299 -2.27 3.87 17.54
N ARG A 300 -2.66 4.77 16.62
CA ARG A 300 -2.15 6.14 16.55
C ARG A 300 -3.24 7.16 16.22
N LEU A 301 -3.45 8.15 17.08
CA LEU A 301 -4.38 9.26 16.88
C LEU A 301 -3.61 10.59 16.93
N ASN A 302 -3.60 11.33 15.83
CA ASN A 302 -2.91 12.62 15.72
C ASN A 302 -3.87 13.69 15.20
N LEU A 303 -4.34 14.57 16.08
CA LEU A 303 -5.25 15.68 15.79
C LEU A 303 -4.57 17.05 16.00
N SER A 304 -3.25 17.07 16.20
CA SER A 304 -2.55 18.27 16.64
C SER A 304 -2.59 19.43 15.63
N SER A 305 -2.34 20.65 16.09
CA SER A 305 -2.22 21.84 15.24
C SER A 305 -3.49 22.11 14.42
N ASN A 306 -4.63 22.19 15.11
CA ASN A 306 -5.96 22.50 14.55
C ASN A 306 -6.65 23.59 15.42
N GLY A 307 -7.91 23.90 15.14
CA GLY A 307 -8.78 24.77 15.94
C GLY A 307 -9.85 24.02 16.74
N LEU A 308 -9.57 22.78 17.14
CA LEU A 308 -10.50 21.93 17.90
C LEU A 308 -10.66 22.49 19.30
N HIS A 309 -11.90 22.52 19.82
CA HIS A 309 -12.22 23.06 21.14
C HIS A 309 -13.11 22.12 21.95
N GLY A 310 -13.52 22.55 23.14
CA GLY A 310 -14.29 21.73 24.07
C GLY A 310 -13.43 20.71 24.81
N GLN A 311 -14.08 19.75 25.45
CA GLN A 311 -13.40 18.76 26.30
C GLN A 311 -12.91 17.55 25.51
N ILE A 312 -11.81 16.94 25.97
CA ILE A 312 -11.36 15.64 25.45
C ILE A 312 -12.41 14.57 25.82
N PRO A 313 -13.04 13.89 24.84
CA PRO A 313 -14.11 12.93 25.14
C PRO A 313 -13.62 11.78 26.00
N SER A 314 -14.37 11.45 27.05
CA SER A 314 -14.05 10.35 27.96
C SER A 314 -14.08 8.97 27.27
N SER A 315 -14.76 8.84 26.13
CA SER A 315 -14.79 7.65 25.28
C SER A 315 -13.44 7.33 24.63
N LEU A 316 -12.53 8.30 24.43
CA LEU A 316 -11.19 8.04 23.92
C LEU A 316 -10.35 7.12 24.83
N GLN A 317 -10.76 6.95 26.09
CA GLN A 317 -10.19 5.96 27.02
C GLN A 317 -10.50 4.50 26.64
N GLN A 318 -11.42 4.27 25.70
CA GLN A 318 -11.77 2.94 25.18
C GLN A 318 -10.80 2.45 24.09
N LEU A 319 -9.90 3.31 23.61
CA LEU A 319 -8.91 3.00 22.58
C LEU A 319 -7.77 2.14 23.14
N THR A 320 -8.04 0.85 23.38
CA THR A 320 -7.12 -0.07 24.07
C THR A 320 -5.82 -0.36 23.33
N SER A 321 -5.80 -0.22 22.00
CA SER A 321 -4.58 -0.38 21.18
C SER A 321 -3.75 0.90 21.07
N LEU A 322 -4.21 2.02 21.63
CA LEU A 322 -3.60 3.33 21.38
C LEU A 322 -2.23 3.46 22.07
N HIS A 323 -1.20 3.70 21.26
CA HIS A 323 0.19 3.86 21.72
C HIS A 323 0.81 5.20 21.32
N LEU A 324 0.18 5.93 20.38
CA LEU A 324 0.50 7.33 20.09
C LEU A 324 -0.78 8.16 20.12
N LEU A 325 -0.83 9.12 21.03
CA LEU A 325 -1.83 10.19 21.02
C LEU A 325 -1.10 11.52 20.83
N ASN A 326 -1.61 12.39 19.98
CA ASN A 326 -1.21 13.79 19.93
C ASN A 326 -2.41 14.71 19.65
N LEU A 327 -2.69 15.59 20.61
CA LEU A 327 -3.74 16.61 20.60
C LEU A 327 -3.14 18.02 20.76
N SER A 328 -1.83 18.19 20.62
CA SER A 328 -1.15 19.46 20.86
C SER A 328 -1.66 20.60 19.97
N ASP A 329 -1.43 21.84 20.38
CA ASP A 329 -1.68 23.04 19.58
C ASP A 329 -3.13 23.11 19.06
N ASN A 330 -4.07 23.17 20.00
CA ASN A 330 -5.52 23.25 19.78
C ASN A 330 -6.14 24.20 20.85
N LEU A 331 -7.46 24.30 20.89
CA LEU A 331 -8.24 25.12 21.83
C LEU A 331 -9.01 24.25 22.84
N LEU A 332 -8.47 23.09 23.20
CA LEU A 332 -9.12 22.12 24.10
C LEU A 332 -9.11 22.61 25.55
N SER A 333 -10.15 22.24 26.30
CA SER A 333 -10.36 22.70 27.67
C SER A 333 -10.77 21.59 28.64
N GLY A 334 -10.61 21.85 29.94
CA GLY A 334 -11.05 20.96 31.00
C GLY A 334 -10.04 19.87 31.39
N ALA A 335 -10.54 18.85 32.08
CA ALA A 335 -9.68 17.83 32.69
C ALA A 335 -9.28 16.73 31.71
N ILE A 336 -7.98 16.41 31.62
CA ILE A 336 -7.49 15.27 30.84
C ILE A 336 -8.07 13.96 31.42
N PRO A 337 -8.78 13.12 30.62
CA PRO A 337 -9.34 11.86 31.07
C PRO A 337 -8.28 10.91 31.65
N GLY A 338 -8.63 10.21 32.73
CA GLY A 338 -7.66 9.50 33.58
C GLY A 338 -6.77 8.51 32.85
N ALA A 339 -7.32 7.67 31.97
CA ALA A 339 -6.52 6.69 31.22
C ALA A 339 -5.60 7.32 30.16
N LEU A 340 -5.87 8.55 29.71
CA LEU A 340 -5.02 9.27 28.76
C LEU A 340 -3.84 9.97 29.45
N SER A 341 -3.82 10.03 30.80
CA SER A 341 -2.75 10.68 31.56
C SER A 341 -1.39 9.97 31.49
N SER A 342 -1.33 8.77 30.90
CA SER A 342 -0.08 8.03 30.62
C SER A 342 0.65 8.51 29.37
N PHE A 343 0.00 9.27 28.48
CA PHE A 343 0.67 9.84 27.31
C PHE A 343 1.60 11.00 27.73
N PRO A 344 2.66 11.32 26.95
CA PRO A 344 3.57 12.41 27.26
C PRO A 344 2.87 13.78 27.36
N ALA A 345 3.40 14.68 28.19
CA ALA A 345 2.87 16.06 28.29
C ALA A 345 2.89 16.82 26.95
N ALA A 346 3.83 16.48 26.05
CA ALA A 346 3.89 17.00 24.69
C ALA A 346 2.60 16.72 23.89
N SER A 347 1.93 15.59 24.12
CA SER A 347 0.67 15.20 23.46
C SER A 347 -0.51 16.14 23.77
N PHE A 348 -0.38 17.03 24.76
CA PHE A 348 -1.43 17.95 25.20
C PHE A 348 -0.95 19.42 25.25
N ALA A 349 0.30 19.68 24.87
CA ALA A 349 0.89 21.02 24.91
C ALA A 349 0.16 22.02 23.98
N GLY A 350 0.27 23.33 24.23
CA GLY A 350 -0.38 24.34 23.39
C GLY A 350 -1.91 24.33 23.46
N ASN A 351 -2.48 23.85 24.57
CA ASN A 351 -3.91 23.96 24.91
C ASN A 351 -4.03 24.60 26.30
N ASP A 352 -4.25 25.92 26.36
CA ASP A 352 -4.10 26.69 27.62
C ASP A 352 -5.16 26.36 28.69
N GLU A 353 -6.32 25.87 28.28
CA GLU A 353 -7.42 25.50 29.18
C GLU A 353 -7.43 24.02 29.61
N LEU A 354 -6.52 23.19 29.10
CA LEU A 354 -6.37 21.81 29.57
C LEU A 354 -5.68 21.75 30.94
N CYS A 355 -6.15 20.85 31.79
CA CYS A 355 -5.59 20.65 33.12
C CYS A 355 -5.64 19.20 33.62
N GLY A 356 -4.79 18.88 34.59
CA GLY A 356 -4.58 17.51 35.08
C GLY A 356 -3.30 16.86 34.52
N ALA A 357 -2.95 15.69 35.05
CA ALA A 357 -1.78 14.94 34.57
C ALA A 357 -1.99 14.51 33.10
N PRO A 358 -0.95 14.54 32.25
CA PRO A 358 0.47 14.73 32.55
C PRO A 358 0.96 16.19 32.65
N LEU A 359 0.09 17.19 32.42
CA LEU A 359 0.51 18.59 32.39
C LEU A 359 1.01 19.07 33.77
N PRO A 360 2.01 19.98 33.81
CA PRO A 360 2.39 20.66 35.04
C PRO A 360 1.19 21.43 35.61
N ARG A 361 1.13 21.62 36.93
CA ARG A 361 -0.04 22.17 37.63
C ARG A 361 -0.33 23.64 37.29
N SER A 362 -1.03 23.88 36.18
CA SER A 362 -1.80 25.11 35.94
C SER A 362 -3.13 25.07 36.70
N SER A 363 -3.56 26.21 37.21
CA SER A 363 -4.49 26.31 38.36
C SER A 363 -5.96 26.51 38.00
N SER A 364 -6.49 25.81 36.99
CA SER A 364 -7.89 25.99 36.53
C SER A 364 -8.85 24.80 36.75
N CYS A 365 -8.33 23.59 37.01
CA CYS A 365 -9.18 22.42 37.28
C CYS A 365 -9.86 22.50 38.66
N ARG A 366 -11.13 22.94 38.70
CA ARG A 366 -11.99 22.86 39.91
C ARG A 366 -12.41 21.41 40.17
N ALA A 367 -11.51 20.64 40.77
CA ALA A 367 -11.62 19.19 40.85
C ALA A 367 -12.84 18.71 41.67
N PRO A 368 -13.66 17.76 41.16
CA PRO A 368 -14.58 17.02 42.01
C PRO A 368 -13.80 16.16 43.01
N ARG A 369 -14.35 15.99 44.22
CA ARG A 369 -13.68 15.30 45.34
C ARG A 369 -13.30 13.86 44.96
N ARG A 370 -12.01 13.59 44.73
CA ARG A 370 -11.51 12.22 44.58
C ARG A 370 -11.60 11.47 45.91
N LEU A 371 -12.48 10.47 45.97
CA LEU A 371 -12.43 9.44 47.01
C LEU A 371 -11.11 8.67 46.82
N ARG A 372 -10.18 8.78 47.78
CA ARG A 372 -8.91 8.04 47.72
C ARG A 372 -9.15 6.58 48.13
N LEU A 373 -9.43 5.71 47.17
CA LEU A 373 -9.16 4.28 47.37
C LEU A 373 -7.63 4.06 47.32
N ARG A 374 -7.05 3.71 48.47
CA ARG A 374 -5.69 3.17 48.55
C ARG A 374 -5.76 1.69 48.20
N LEU A 375 -5.18 1.30 47.07
CA LEU A 375 -4.92 -0.10 46.73
C LEU A 375 -3.48 -0.47 47.11
N LEU A 376 -3.29 -1.69 47.64
CA LEU A 376 -2.02 -2.13 48.22
C LEU A 376 -0.94 -2.29 47.13
N GLY A 377 0.22 -1.66 47.35
CA GLY A 377 1.32 -1.63 46.38
C GLY A 377 2.06 -2.95 46.15
N ALA A 378 1.68 -4.05 46.81
CA ALA A 378 2.32 -5.36 46.62
C ALA A 378 1.73 -6.11 45.41
N GLU A 379 0.40 -6.17 45.28
CA GLU A 379 -0.27 -6.95 44.23
C GLU A 379 -0.12 -6.28 42.85
N VAL A 380 -0.17 -4.95 42.80
CA VAL A 380 -0.02 -4.18 41.55
C VAL A 380 1.35 -4.42 40.91
N SER A 381 2.42 -4.51 41.70
CA SER A 381 3.78 -4.78 41.17
C SER A 381 3.90 -6.18 40.57
N VAL A 382 3.22 -7.18 41.15
CA VAL A 382 3.17 -8.56 40.59
C VAL A 382 2.40 -8.56 39.27
N ILE A 383 1.27 -7.86 39.19
CA ILE A 383 0.47 -7.73 37.96
C ILE A 383 1.27 -7.03 36.86
N VAL A 384 1.97 -5.93 37.17
CA VAL A 384 2.82 -5.21 36.19
C VAL A 384 3.97 -6.09 35.69
N ALA A 385 4.61 -6.86 36.58
CA ALA A 385 5.66 -7.81 36.18
C ALA A 385 5.10 -8.93 35.27
N ALA A 386 3.92 -9.47 35.57
CA ALA A 386 3.26 -10.46 34.73
C ALA A 386 2.91 -9.90 33.34
N ILE A 387 2.37 -8.67 33.27
CA ILE A 387 2.08 -7.99 31.99
C ILE A 387 3.36 -7.77 31.17
N ALA A 388 4.47 -7.40 31.80
CA ALA A 388 5.76 -7.22 31.12
C ALA A 388 6.34 -8.54 30.55
N VAL A 389 6.16 -9.66 31.25
CA VAL A 389 6.56 -11.00 30.75
C VAL A 389 5.65 -11.43 29.60
N VAL A 390 4.34 -11.21 29.71
CA VAL A 390 3.38 -11.53 28.64
C VAL A 390 3.63 -10.68 27.39
N SER A 391 3.89 -9.38 27.54
CA SER A 391 4.19 -8.51 26.39
C SER A 391 5.51 -8.88 25.72
N ALA A 392 6.55 -9.23 26.49
CA ALA A 392 7.81 -9.75 25.93
C ALA A 392 7.58 -11.06 25.14
N ALA A 393 6.78 -11.99 25.68
CA ALA A 393 6.44 -13.23 24.98
C ALA A 393 5.64 -12.98 23.69
N VAL A 394 4.68 -12.04 23.70
CA VAL A 394 3.94 -11.61 22.52
C VAL A 394 4.86 -10.96 21.49
N CYS A 395 5.80 -10.09 21.89
CA CYS A 395 6.79 -9.50 20.98
C CYS A 395 7.68 -10.56 20.32
N VAL A 396 8.14 -11.58 21.05
CA VAL A 396 8.91 -12.70 20.48
C VAL A 396 8.05 -13.54 19.54
N ALA A 397 6.79 -13.80 19.89
CA ALA A 397 5.84 -14.50 19.02
C ALA A 397 5.55 -13.71 17.73
N LEU A 398 5.39 -12.38 17.81
CA LEU A 398 5.19 -11.51 16.66
C LEU A 398 6.46 -11.43 15.78
N LEU A 399 7.65 -11.34 16.36
CA LEU A 399 8.91 -11.42 15.60
C LEU A 399 9.06 -12.79 14.91
N TYR A 400 8.71 -13.87 15.59
CA TYR A 400 8.66 -15.21 14.98
C TYR A 400 7.62 -15.28 13.85
N ILE A 401 6.43 -14.71 14.03
CA ILE A 401 5.40 -14.62 12.98
C ILE A 401 5.88 -13.75 11.81
N MET A 402 6.55 -12.62 12.05
CA MET A 402 7.11 -11.77 11.00
C MET A 402 8.23 -12.47 10.22
N LEU A 403 9.15 -13.15 10.91
CA LEU A 403 10.21 -13.95 10.27
C LEU A 403 9.63 -15.15 9.51
N ARG A 404 8.58 -15.78 10.05
CA ARG A 404 7.85 -16.87 9.39
C ARG A 404 7.03 -16.36 8.22
N MET A 405 6.43 -15.17 8.29
CA MET A 405 5.74 -14.51 7.18
C MET A 405 6.73 -14.11 6.10
N TRP A 406 7.89 -13.54 6.44
CA TRP A 406 8.96 -13.22 5.49
C TRP A 406 9.53 -14.48 4.83
N SER A 407 9.74 -15.56 5.60
CA SER A 407 10.13 -16.87 5.09
C SER A 407 9.03 -17.51 4.23
N ASN A 408 7.75 -17.34 4.58
CA ASN A 408 6.62 -17.82 3.80
C ASN A 408 6.39 -16.95 2.56
N TRP A 409 6.73 -15.66 2.58
CA TRP A 409 6.63 -14.77 1.43
C TRP A 409 7.73 -15.10 0.41
N ARG A 410 8.96 -15.36 0.90
CA ARG A 410 10.02 -16.03 0.12
C ARG A 410 9.59 -17.43 -0.37
N ALA A 411 8.85 -18.19 0.42
CA ALA A 411 8.35 -19.50 -0.01
C ALA A 411 7.23 -19.39 -1.05
N VAL A 412 6.35 -18.37 -0.99
CA VAL A 412 5.25 -18.16 -1.94
C VAL A 412 5.76 -17.62 -3.27
N SER A 413 6.78 -16.75 -3.28
CA SER A 413 7.50 -16.42 -4.52
C SER A 413 8.25 -17.62 -5.11
N VAL A 414 8.61 -18.63 -4.30
CA VAL A 414 9.19 -19.90 -4.77
C VAL A 414 8.14 -20.99 -5.07
N ASP A 415 6.91 -20.91 -4.54
CA ASP A 415 5.83 -21.90 -4.74
C ASP A 415 4.92 -21.55 -5.93
N LEU A 416 4.83 -20.27 -6.30
CA LEU A 416 4.33 -19.85 -7.61
C LEU A 416 5.17 -20.49 -8.75
N ARG A 417 6.47 -20.73 -8.54
CA ARG A 417 7.32 -21.52 -9.46
C ARG A 417 7.09 -23.05 -9.41
N ARG A 418 6.31 -23.59 -8.46
CA ARG A 418 5.96 -25.03 -8.41
C ARG A 418 4.55 -25.30 -8.91
N ARG A 419 3.56 -24.50 -8.51
CA ARG A 419 2.16 -24.73 -8.90
C ARG A 419 1.85 -24.43 -10.38
N GLY A 420 2.74 -23.75 -11.10
CA GLY A 420 2.69 -23.71 -12.58
C GLY A 420 3.17 -25.00 -13.27
N VAL A 421 3.89 -25.88 -12.56
CA VAL A 421 4.59 -27.04 -13.15
C VAL A 421 3.83 -28.36 -12.94
N ASP A 422 3.00 -28.47 -11.89
CA ASP A 422 2.23 -29.68 -11.60
C ASP A 422 0.96 -29.86 -12.48
N GLY A 423 0.76 -29.01 -13.49
CA GLY A 423 -0.38 -29.05 -14.42
C GLY A 423 -0.19 -29.90 -15.67
N LEU A 424 1.05 -30.06 -16.17
CA LEU A 424 1.36 -30.89 -17.35
C LEU A 424 2.70 -31.61 -17.19
N THR A 425 2.66 -32.93 -17.39
CA THR A 425 3.75 -33.92 -17.61
C THR A 425 3.86 -35.10 -16.63
N ALA A 426 2.72 -35.63 -16.18
CA ALA A 426 2.61 -37.07 -15.88
C ALA A 426 2.63 -37.94 -17.16
N ALA A 427 3.61 -37.73 -18.05
CA ALA A 427 3.80 -38.51 -19.27
C ALA A 427 5.27 -38.43 -19.76
N HIS A 428 5.86 -39.60 -20.01
CA HIS A 428 7.16 -39.83 -20.66
C HIS A 428 8.42 -39.28 -19.94
N GLY A 429 9.13 -40.18 -19.26
CA GLY A 429 10.47 -39.89 -18.74
C GLY A 429 11.60 -40.25 -19.71
N LYS A 430 12.77 -39.66 -19.48
CA LYS A 430 14.09 -40.29 -19.61
C LYS A 430 15.11 -39.43 -18.86
N ALA A 431 16.02 -40.08 -18.12
CA ALA A 431 16.96 -39.40 -17.25
C ALA A 431 18.24 -38.97 -17.97
N ALA A 432 18.83 -37.85 -17.53
CA ALA A 432 20.26 -37.59 -17.64
C ALA A 432 20.71 -36.73 -16.45
N LYS A 433 21.34 -37.36 -15.44
CA LYS A 433 21.90 -36.68 -14.28
C LYS A 433 23.42 -36.87 -14.32
N TRP A 434 24.17 -35.79 -14.49
CA TRP A 434 25.64 -35.82 -14.40
C TRP A 434 26.05 -35.95 -12.94
N GLY A 435 27.06 -36.78 -12.66
CA GLY A 435 27.39 -37.21 -11.31
C GLY A 435 28.83 -36.90 -10.90
N ALA A 436 29.10 -37.08 -9.61
CA ALA A 436 30.44 -37.17 -9.04
C ALA A 436 30.61 -38.53 -8.35
N ARG A 437 31.74 -39.19 -8.59
CA ARG A 437 32.27 -40.33 -7.80
C ARG A 437 33.11 -39.76 -6.63
N ASP A 438 33.54 -40.48 -5.59
CA ASP A 438 33.75 -41.93 -5.36
C ASP A 438 33.48 -42.30 -3.89
N GLY A 439 33.27 -43.59 -3.60
CA GLY A 439 33.17 -44.13 -2.22
C GLY A 439 32.41 -45.44 -2.13
N LYS A 440 33.12 -46.58 -2.16
CA LYS A 440 32.53 -47.94 -2.24
C LYS A 440 32.20 -48.58 -0.88
N TYR A 441 31.46 -49.69 -1.00
CA TYR A 441 31.16 -50.78 -0.05
C TYR A 441 29.83 -50.62 0.72
N TRP A 442 28.93 -51.61 0.77
CA TRP A 442 28.85 -52.96 0.15
C TRP A 442 27.43 -53.25 -0.40
N LYS A 443 27.23 -54.42 -1.04
CA LYS A 443 25.93 -54.94 -1.51
C LYS A 443 25.65 -56.26 -0.78
N VAL A 444 24.49 -56.38 -0.12
CA VAL A 444 23.90 -57.68 0.28
C VAL A 444 22.66 -57.89 -0.59
N GLY A 445 22.42 -59.11 -1.07
CA GLY A 445 21.37 -59.38 -2.05
C GLY A 445 20.56 -60.64 -1.77
N SER A 446 19.45 -60.78 -2.51
CA SER A 446 18.47 -61.89 -2.52
C SER A 446 17.68 -62.06 -1.21
N VAL A 447 16.43 -62.52 -1.20
CA VAL A 447 15.76 -63.63 -1.91
C VAL A 447 14.32 -63.18 -2.28
N THR A 448 13.87 -63.17 -3.55
CA THR A 448 12.95 -64.13 -4.24
C THR A 448 11.77 -64.69 -3.36
N SER A 449 10.57 -65.06 -3.83
CA SER A 449 9.93 -65.13 -5.16
C SER A 449 8.38 -65.20 -5.03
N ALA A 450 7.66 -64.64 -6.02
CA ALA A 450 6.51 -65.23 -6.75
C ALA A 450 5.20 -65.73 -6.04
N ALA A 451 4.19 -65.93 -6.92
CA ALA A 451 2.86 -66.55 -6.70
C ALA A 451 1.90 -65.76 -5.78
N GLU A 452 0.57 -65.77 -5.92
CA GLU A 452 -0.47 -66.08 -6.92
C GLU A 452 -1.79 -65.82 -6.14
N GLY A 453 -2.93 -65.56 -6.79
CA GLY A 453 -4.19 -65.40 -6.04
C GLY A 453 -5.34 -64.75 -6.80
N LYS A 454 -6.02 -65.52 -7.64
CA LYS A 454 -7.33 -65.13 -8.21
C LYS A 454 -8.39 -65.12 -7.11
N TYR A 455 -9.38 -64.23 -7.22
CA TYR A 455 -10.79 -64.58 -6.98
C TYR A 455 -11.73 -63.75 -7.85
N SER A 456 -12.85 -64.36 -8.24
CA SER A 456 -13.80 -63.86 -9.23
C SER A 456 -15.24 -63.92 -8.72
N SER A 457 -16.05 -62.90 -9.03
CA SER A 457 -17.50 -62.99 -9.33
C SER A 457 -18.03 -61.57 -9.59
N THR A 458 -18.51 -61.14 -10.76
CA THR A 458 -19.71 -61.57 -11.54
C THR A 458 -21.02 -61.64 -10.77
N SER A 459 -21.90 -60.64 -11.00
CA SER A 459 -23.32 -60.89 -11.31
C SER A 459 -23.96 -59.63 -11.93
N SER A 460 -24.46 -59.77 -13.15
CA SER A 460 -25.34 -58.82 -13.84
C SER A 460 -26.79 -59.18 -13.61
N GLU A 461 -27.71 -58.20 -13.56
CA GLU A 461 -29.14 -58.49 -13.80
C GLU A 461 -29.89 -57.30 -14.41
N THR A 462 -30.94 -57.61 -15.18
CA THR A 462 -31.66 -56.69 -16.09
C THR A 462 -33.17 -56.88 -15.99
N SER A 463 -33.96 -55.79 -16.04
CA SER A 463 -35.41 -55.74 -16.34
C SER A 463 -35.77 -54.26 -16.62
N VAL A 464 -36.44 -53.76 -17.67
CA VAL A 464 -37.47 -54.18 -18.67
C VAL A 464 -38.88 -53.58 -18.42
N LEU A 465 -39.10 -52.43 -19.08
CA LEU A 465 -40.30 -51.91 -19.79
C LEU A 465 -41.74 -51.91 -19.22
N HIS A 466 -42.31 -50.69 -19.17
CA HIS A 466 -43.65 -50.25 -19.66
C HIS A 466 -43.61 -48.71 -19.94
N GLY A 467 -44.58 -48.00 -20.55
CA GLY A 467 -45.90 -48.41 -21.07
C GLY A 467 -46.66 -47.47 -22.04
N LYS A 468 -46.14 -46.30 -22.51
CA LYS A 468 -46.75 -45.37 -23.54
C LYS A 468 -48.07 -44.63 -23.12
N PRO A 469 -48.66 -43.70 -23.91
CA PRO A 469 -48.10 -42.58 -24.74
C PRO A 469 -48.94 -41.25 -24.72
N ALA A 470 -48.61 -40.34 -25.67
CA ALA A 470 -49.38 -39.18 -26.21
C ALA A 470 -49.23 -37.82 -25.48
N ARG A 471 -49.28 -36.66 -26.16
CA ARG A 471 -49.62 -36.33 -27.56
C ARG A 471 -48.82 -35.10 -28.04
N ALA A 472 -48.45 -35.03 -29.32
CA ALA A 472 -47.78 -33.87 -29.91
C ALA A 472 -48.76 -32.92 -30.62
N VAL A 473 -48.51 -31.61 -30.53
CA VAL A 473 -48.98 -30.59 -31.49
C VAL A 473 -47.88 -29.54 -31.70
N ASN A 474 -47.56 -29.29 -32.97
CA ASN A 474 -46.68 -28.25 -33.54
C ASN A 474 -47.62 -27.26 -34.31
N PRO A 475 -47.17 -26.24 -35.07
CA PRO A 475 -46.02 -25.33 -34.95
C PRO A 475 -46.35 -23.83 -35.28
N ARG A 476 -45.31 -22.95 -35.23
CA ARG A 476 -45.03 -21.80 -36.13
C ARG A 476 -45.88 -20.50 -36.12
N ALA A 477 -45.23 -19.47 -36.71
CA ALA A 477 -45.60 -18.06 -36.94
C ALA A 477 -45.56 -17.18 -35.67
N SER A 478 -44.90 -16.01 -35.67
CA SER A 478 -44.35 -15.19 -36.78
C SER A 478 -42.95 -14.68 -36.49
#